data_AF-A0A2X3GYG7-F1
#
_entry.id   AF-A0A2X3GYG7-F1
#
_cell.length_a   1.000
_cell.length_b   1.000
_cell.length_c   1.000
_cell.angle_alpha   90.00
_cell.angle_beta   90.00
_cell.angle_gamma   90.00
#
_symmetry.space_group_name_H-M   'P 1'
#
loop_
_entity.id
_entity.type
_entity.pdbx_description
1 polymer ?
#
loop_
_entity_poly.entity_id
_entity_poly.type
_entity_poly.pdbx_seq_one_letter_code
_entity_poly.pdbx_strand_id
1 'polypeptide(L)'
;MRGRGLIANTVIQASNGQLTEMKQAYTPYIQPKLPPGALFSAKKGSITITAYKSGKVMFQGAGSELEASKWGNSLQKSTPSMAKHTLPDGFQTKNVLGSDEVGTGDFFGPITVALLMWLKSKCHFSRLLVSKIRKP
;
A
#
# COMPACT_ATOMS: atom_id res chain seq x y z
N MET A 1 -24.62 14.22 17.87
CA MET A 1 -23.70 13.24 17.23
C MET A 1 -23.16 13.85 15.94
N ARG A 2 -21.88 14.21 15.85
CA ARG A 2 -21.28 14.68 14.58
C ARG A 2 -20.73 13.45 13.85
N GLY A 3 -21.30 13.15 12.68
CA GLY A 3 -20.84 12.06 11.83
C GLY A 3 -19.34 12.17 11.57
N ARG A 4 -18.63 11.05 11.65
CA ARG A 4 -17.24 10.94 11.18
C ARG A 4 -17.27 11.16 9.68
N GLY A 5 -17.14 12.42 9.24
CA GLY A 5 -16.90 12.74 7.84
C GLY A 5 -15.65 11.99 7.39
N LEU A 6 -15.76 11.28 6.27
CA LEU A 6 -14.64 10.59 5.66
C LEU A 6 -13.51 11.60 5.47
N ILE A 7 -12.42 11.43 6.21
CA ILE A 7 -11.25 12.30 6.12
C ILE A 7 -10.53 11.89 4.84
N ALA A 8 -10.66 12.71 3.79
CA ALA A 8 -9.94 12.50 2.53
C ALA A 8 -8.44 12.60 2.79
N ASN A 9 -7.69 11.57 2.40
CA ASN A 9 -6.25 11.54 2.43
C ASN A 9 -5.69 11.49 1.00
N THR A 10 -4.84 12.45 0.68
CA THR A 10 -4.19 12.55 -0.62
C THR A 10 -2.68 12.46 -0.43
N VAL A 11 -2.00 11.70 -1.28
CA VAL A 11 -0.55 11.54 -1.23
C VAL A 11 0.04 11.97 -2.55
N ILE A 12 1.10 12.75 -2.51
CA ILE A 12 1.88 13.14 -3.70
C ILE A 12 3.33 12.74 -3.51
N GLN A 13 4.05 12.60 -4.63
CA GLN A 13 5.49 12.49 -4.64
C GLN A 13 6.06 13.83 -5.10
N ALA A 14 6.88 14.45 -4.27
CA ALA A 14 7.55 15.71 -4.55
C ALA A 14 9.06 15.48 -4.66
N SER A 15 9.70 16.24 -5.54
CA SER A 15 11.16 16.30 -5.61
C SER A 15 11.75 17.07 -4.42
N ASN A 16 13.04 16.88 -4.14
CA ASN A 16 13.72 17.59 -3.03
C ASN A 16 13.66 19.12 -3.16
N GLY A 17 13.65 19.64 -4.40
CA GLY A 17 13.46 21.08 -4.67
C GLY A 17 12.07 21.54 -4.24
N GLN A 18 11.02 20.84 -4.69
CA GLN A 18 9.64 21.14 -4.32
C GLN A 18 9.38 21.00 -2.81
N LEU A 19 10.00 20.04 -2.12
CA LEU A 19 9.89 19.93 -0.66
C LEU A 19 10.42 21.17 0.07
N THR A 20 11.46 21.80 -0.47
CA THR A 20 12.03 23.03 0.09
C THR A 20 11.09 24.21 -0.12
N GLU A 21 10.52 24.34 -1.32
CA GLU A 21 9.50 25.35 -1.64
C GLU A 21 8.24 25.18 -0.78
N MET A 22 7.77 23.94 -0.60
CA MET A 22 6.66 23.61 0.28
C MET A 22 6.95 24.01 1.73
N LYS A 23 8.14 23.71 2.23
CA LYS A 23 8.53 24.09 3.59
C LYS A 23 8.50 25.61 3.78
N GLN A 24 8.94 26.39 2.78
CA GLN A 24 8.87 27.85 2.81
C GLN A 24 7.41 28.34 2.78
N ALA A 25 6.59 27.83 1.85
CA ALA A 25 5.18 28.21 1.72
C ALA A 25 4.35 27.90 2.99
N TYR A 26 4.67 26.81 3.69
CA TYR A 26 3.96 26.40 4.90
C TYR A 26 4.65 26.81 6.21
N THR A 27 5.74 27.60 6.16
CA THR A 27 6.46 28.09 7.34
C THR A 27 5.56 28.65 8.45
N PRO A 28 4.56 29.52 8.18
CA PRO A 28 3.70 30.06 9.24
C PRO A 28 2.73 29.03 9.86
N TYR A 29 2.58 27.86 9.24
CA TYR A 29 1.65 26.81 9.65
C TYR A 29 2.37 25.56 10.18
N ILE A 30 3.70 25.60 10.32
CA ILE A 30 4.50 24.45 10.79
C ILE A 30 4.07 24.08 12.21
N GLN A 31 3.83 22.78 12.42
CA GLN A 31 3.58 22.22 13.72
C GLN A 31 4.90 21.77 14.36
N PRO A 32 5.07 21.96 15.69
CA PRO A 32 6.28 21.51 16.40
C PRO A 32 6.36 19.97 16.51
N LYS A 33 5.23 19.27 16.35
CA LYS A 33 5.15 17.82 16.46
C LYS A 33 5.38 17.17 15.10
N LEU A 34 6.53 16.53 14.92
CA LEU A 34 6.85 15.77 13.72
C LEU A 34 6.69 14.26 13.97
N PRO A 35 6.00 13.52 13.09
CA PRO A 35 6.03 12.06 13.12
C PRO A 35 7.41 11.51 12.71
N PRO A 36 7.76 10.28 13.13
CA PRO A 36 9.07 9.69 12.84
C PRO A 36 9.31 9.60 11.34
N GLY A 37 10.47 10.11 10.89
CA GLY A 37 10.87 10.13 9.48
C GLY A 37 10.27 11.28 8.64
N ALA A 38 9.48 12.16 9.24
CA ALA A 38 9.00 13.38 8.58
C ALA A 38 10.10 14.46 8.51
N LEU A 39 10.08 15.26 7.45
CA LEU A 39 10.89 16.46 7.27
C LEU A 39 10.22 17.68 7.91
N PHE A 40 8.91 17.83 7.69
CA PHE A 40 8.09 18.85 8.33
C PHE A 40 6.63 18.40 8.37
N SER A 41 5.90 18.94 9.34
CA SER A 41 4.45 18.82 9.41
C SER A 41 3.86 20.22 9.54
N ALA A 42 2.79 20.52 8.81
CA ALA A 42 2.12 21.81 8.85
C ALA A 42 0.60 21.62 8.91
N LYS A 43 -0.09 22.51 9.61
CA LYS A 43 -1.56 22.48 9.73
C LYS A 43 -2.16 23.80 9.29
N LYS A 44 -2.86 23.76 8.16
CA LYS A 44 -3.55 24.90 7.57
C LYS A 44 -5.05 24.66 7.66
N GLY A 45 -5.69 25.29 8.65
CA GLY A 45 -7.11 25.11 8.94
C GLY A 45 -7.46 23.65 9.27
N SER A 46 -8.27 23.02 8.42
CA SER A 46 -8.71 21.61 8.53
C SER A 46 -7.81 20.61 7.81
N ILE A 47 -6.69 21.04 7.21
CA ILE A 47 -5.77 20.20 6.46
C ILE A 47 -4.44 20.08 7.21
N THR A 48 -3.99 18.84 7.41
CA THR A 48 -2.67 18.51 7.93
C THR A 48 -1.81 17.99 6.78
N ILE A 49 -0.62 18.56 6.64
CA ILE A 49 0.33 18.26 5.58
C ILE A 49 1.59 17.70 6.24
N THR A 50 2.03 16.53 5.84
CA THR A 50 3.22 15.88 6.41
C THR A 50 4.12 15.41 5.28
N ALA A 51 5.31 15.98 5.19
CA ALA A 51 6.32 15.59 4.21
C ALA A 51 7.34 14.64 4.83
N TYR A 52 7.74 13.60 4.11
CA TYR A 52 8.70 12.59 4.53
C TYR A 52 10.04 12.74 3.80
N LYS A 53 11.12 12.23 4.40
CA LYS A 53 12.47 12.22 3.81
C LYS A 53 12.55 11.49 2.46
N SER A 54 11.59 10.59 2.18
CA SER A 54 11.48 9.84 0.93
C SER A 54 10.87 10.62 -0.24
N GLY A 55 10.52 11.89 -0.05
CA GLY A 55 9.84 12.72 -1.06
C GLY A 55 8.32 12.56 -1.08
N LYS A 56 7.77 11.68 -0.24
CA LYS A 56 6.32 11.50 -0.10
C LYS A 56 5.73 12.62 0.75
N VAL A 57 4.66 13.25 0.29
CA VAL A 57 3.89 14.23 1.06
C VAL A 57 2.46 13.79 1.21
N MET A 58 1.99 13.72 2.46
CA MET A 58 0.66 13.29 2.84
C MET A 58 -0.19 14.49 3.26
N PHE A 59 -1.34 14.65 2.62
CA PHE A 59 -2.37 15.65 2.93
C PHE A 59 -3.57 14.94 3.54
N GLN A 60 -3.99 15.36 4.73
CA GLN A 60 -5.10 14.75 5.46
C GLN A 60 -6.09 15.83 5.87
N GLY A 61 -7.37 15.67 5.52
CA GLY A 61 -8.40 16.62 5.91
C GLY A 61 -9.41 16.91 4.81
N ALA A 62 -10.44 17.67 5.16
CA ALA A 62 -11.39 18.19 4.19
C ALA A 62 -10.66 19.19 3.26
N GLY A 63 -10.61 18.90 1.96
CA GLY A 63 -9.89 19.70 0.97
C GLY A 63 -8.44 19.26 0.68
N SER A 64 -8.03 18.06 1.14
CA SER A 64 -6.68 17.53 0.87
C SER A 64 -6.37 17.41 -0.63
N GLU A 65 -7.35 17.08 -1.47
CA GLU A 65 -7.21 16.98 -2.93
C GLU A 65 -6.93 18.33 -3.60
N LEU A 66 -7.60 19.40 -3.16
CA LEU A 66 -7.40 20.75 -3.69
C LEU A 66 -6.01 21.29 -3.35
N GLU A 67 -5.55 21.05 -2.12
CA GLU A 67 -4.21 21.50 -1.71
C GLU A 67 -3.12 20.65 -2.34
N ALA A 68 -3.32 19.33 -2.48
CA ALA A 68 -2.39 18.45 -3.19
C ALA A 68 -2.24 18.85 -4.66
N SER A 69 -3.35 19.17 -5.34
CA SER A 69 -3.37 19.60 -6.75
C SER A 69 -2.53 20.86 -7.03
N LYS A 70 -2.28 21.72 -6.03
CA LYS A 70 -1.42 22.90 -6.18
C LYS A 70 0.06 22.56 -6.35
N TRP A 71 0.49 21.44 -5.78
CA TRP A 71 1.89 21.00 -5.77
C TRP A 71 2.19 19.97 -6.86
N GLY A 72 1.15 19.32 -7.39
CA GLY A 72 1.24 18.40 -8.51
C GLY A 72 0.04 17.47 -8.59
N ASN A 73 0.02 16.60 -9.60
CA ASN A 73 -1.00 15.57 -9.66
C ASN A 73 -0.87 14.65 -8.44
N SER A 74 -1.99 14.46 -7.74
CA SER A 74 -2.16 13.38 -6.77
C SER A 74 -1.57 12.12 -7.37
N LEU A 75 -0.68 11.43 -6.64
CA LEU A 75 -0.35 10.07 -7.03
C LEU A 75 -1.68 9.33 -6.95
N GLN A 76 -2.33 9.15 -8.12
CA GLN A 76 -3.39 8.17 -8.25
C GLN A 76 -2.82 6.92 -7.62
N LYS A 77 -3.47 6.50 -6.53
CA LYS A 77 -3.15 5.35 -5.70
C LYS A 77 -2.43 4.34 -6.58
N SER A 78 -1.10 4.42 -6.60
CA SER A 78 -0.32 3.52 -7.43
C SER A 78 -0.59 2.21 -6.74
N THR A 79 -1.47 1.40 -7.33
CA THR A 79 -1.57 0.00 -6.98
C THR A 79 -0.12 -0.43 -6.89
N PRO A 80 0.35 -0.93 -5.73
CA PRO A 80 1.71 -1.42 -5.65
C PRO A 80 1.86 -2.26 -6.90
N SER A 81 2.80 -1.91 -7.77
CA SER A 81 3.09 -2.73 -8.92
C SER A 81 3.44 -4.06 -8.28
N MET A 82 2.49 -4.99 -8.26
CA MET A 82 2.80 -6.37 -7.99
C MET A 82 3.93 -6.60 -8.97
N ALA A 83 5.14 -6.80 -8.43
CA ALA A 83 6.18 -7.41 -9.22
C ALA A 83 5.45 -8.58 -9.86
N LYS A 84 5.27 -8.51 -11.18
CA LYS A 84 4.61 -9.58 -11.90
C LYS A 84 5.54 -10.75 -11.66
N HIS A 85 5.23 -11.56 -10.65
CA HIS A 85 5.82 -12.87 -10.45
C HIS A 85 5.26 -13.69 -11.61
N THR A 86 5.75 -13.40 -12.80
CA THR A 86 5.52 -14.23 -13.96
C THR A 86 6.29 -15.49 -13.65
N LEU A 87 5.55 -16.53 -13.25
CA LEU A 87 6.13 -17.85 -13.14
C LEU A 87 6.83 -18.16 -14.47
N PRO A 88 8.04 -18.72 -14.44
CA PRO A 88 8.79 -19.01 -15.67
C PRO A 88 7.96 -19.87 -16.62
N ASP A 89 8.11 -19.63 -17.92
CA ASP A 89 7.38 -20.36 -18.95
C ASP A 89 7.53 -21.88 -18.75
N GLY A 90 6.40 -22.59 -18.82
CA GLY A 90 6.35 -24.03 -18.53
C GLY A 90 6.21 -24.41 -17.05
N PHE A 91 5.97 -23.49 -16.11
CA PHE A 91 5.65 -23.87 -14.72
C PHE A 91 4.44 -24.81 -14.62
N GLN A 92 3.45 -24.62 -15.51
CA GLN A 92 2.25 -25.45 -15.60
C GLN A 92 2.52 -26.91 -16.01
N THR A 93 3.72 -27.22 -16.52
CA THR A 93 4.08 -28.58 -16.96
C THR A 93 4.98 -29.31 -15.96
N LYS A 94 5.37 -28.66 -14.87
CA LYS A 94 6.24 -29.23 -13.83
C LYS A 94 5.40 -29.91 -12.75
N ASN A 95 5.96 -30.96 -12.15
CA ASN A 95 5.42 -31.47 -10.89
C ASN A 95 5.82 -30.47 -9.79
N VAL A 96 4.86 -30.08 -8.95
CA VAL A 96 5.09 -29.04 -7.92
C VAL A 96 4.78 -29.63 -6.55
N LEU A 97 5.65 -29.37 -5.59
CA LEU A 97 5.43 -29.65 -4.18
C LEU A 97 5.19 -28.32 -3.47
N GLY A 98 4.09 -28.21 -2.73
CA GLY A 98 3.79 -27.06 -1.89
C GLY A 98 3.55 -27.51 -0.46
N SER A 99 4.26 -26.91 0.49
CA SER A 99 4.00 -27.05 1.93
C SER A 99 3.40 -25.77 2.46
N ASP A 100 2.47 -25.89 3.40
CA ASP A 100 1.85 -24.75 4.08
C ASP A 100 1.64 -25.09 5.56
N GLU A 101 1.81 -24.11 6.44
CA GLU A 101 1.61 -24.26 7.88
C GLU A 101 0.43 -23.42 8.39
N VAL A 102 -0.32 -23.99 9.33
CA VAL A 102 -1.42 -23.32 10.02
C VAL A 102 -1.26 -23.44 11.53
N GLY A 103 -1.73 -22.43 12.26
CA GLY A 103 -1.71 -22.41 13.71
C GLY A 103 -0.49 -21.73 14.35
N THR A 104 0.35 -21.02 13.58
CA THR A 104 1.49 -20.26 14.15
C THR A 104 1.07 -19.07 15.01
N GLY A 105 -0.18 -18.59 14.86
CA GLY A 105 -0.77 -17.49 15.63
C GLY A 105 -1.81 -17.91 16.66
N ASP A 106 -2.10 -19.20 16.79
CA ASP A 106 -3.11 -19.69 17.74
C ASP A 106 -2.47 -19.94 19.12
N PHE A 107 -3.04 -19.34 20.17
CA PHE A 107 -2.52 -19.44 21.54
C PHE A 107 -2.67 -20.85 22.14
N PHE A 108 -3.69 -21.59 21.72
CA PHE A 108 -3.89 -23.00 22.03
C PHE A 108 -4.26 -23.77 20.77
N GLY A 109 -3.52 -24.84 20.49
CA GLY A 109 -3.71 -25.71 19.35
C GLY A 109 -2.36 -26.19 18.80
N PRO A 110 -2.28 -27.39 18.20
CA PRO A 110 -1.05 -27.83 17.57
C PRO A 110 -0.81 -27.07 16.27
N ILE A 111 0.44 -26.71 16.00
CA ILE A 111 0.84 -26.23 14.67
C ILE A 111 0.76 -27.40 13.71
N THR A 112 0.03 -27.23 12.62
CA THR A 112 -0.16 -28.28 11.61
C THR A 112 0.49 -27.85 10.31
N VAL A 113 1.35 -28.70 9.77
CA VAL A 113 1.99 -28.50 8.45
C VAL A 113 1.39 -29.49 7.47
N ALA A 114 0.85 -28.99 6.35
CA ALA A 114 0.33 -29.79 5.27
C ALA A 114 1.29 -29.71 4.06
N LEU A 115 1.50 -30.85 3.38
CA LEU A 115 2.29 -30.91 2.16
C LEU A 115 1.45 -31.55 1.05
N LEU A 116 1.35 -30.85 -0.08
CA LEU A 116 0.62 -31.28 -1.25
C LEU A 116 1.56 -31.44 -2.44
N MET A 117 1.43 -32.57 -3.13
CA MET A 117 2.14 -32.85 -4.37
C MET A 117 1.20 -32.77 -5.56
N TRP A 118 1.57 -31.95 -6.53
CA TRP A 118 0.90 -31.81 -7.81
C TRP A 118 1.66 -32.58 -8.89
N LEU A 119 1.06 -33.65 -9.40
CA LEU A 119 1.60 -34.50 -10.46
C LEU A 119 0.81 -34.31 -11.76
N LYS A 120 1.50 -33.92 -12.83
CA LYS A 120 0.89 -33.69 -14.14
C LYS A 120 0.13 -34.91 -14.68
N SER A 121 0.62 -36.13 -14.42
CA SER A 121 0.06 -37.36 -14.97
C SER A 121 -1.34 -37.73 -14.44
N LYS A 122 -1.89 -37.00 -13.46
CA LYS A 122 -3.25 -37.21 -12.90
C LYS A 122 -4.25 -36.09 -13.23
N CYS A 123 -3.91 -35.19 -14.16
CA CYS A 123 -4.76 -34.06 -14.55
C CYS A 123 -5.96 -34.46 -15.44
N HIS A 124 -6.98 -35.08 -14.85
CA HIS A 124 -8.34 -35.11 -15.43
C HIS A 124 -9.40 -34.47 -14.51
N PHE A 125 -9.06 -34.15 -13.26
CA PHE A 125 -10.05 -33.78 -12.23
C PHE A 125 -9.88 -32.38 -11.60
N SER A 126 -8.82 -31.62 -11.89
CA SER A 126 -8.52 -30.39 -11.12
C SER A 126 -8.27 -29.15 -11.97
N ARG A 127 -9.07 -28.95 -13.03
CA ARG A 127 -9.09 -27.67 -13.78
C ARG A 127 -10.00 -26.60 -13.13
N LEU A 128 -10.70 -26.93 -12.04
CA LEU A 128 -11.68 -26.05 -11.39
C LEU A 128 -11.09 -25.07 -10.36
N LEU A 129 -9.87 -25.33 -9.85
CA LEU A 129 -9.29 -24.51 -8.79
C LEU A 129 -8.52 -23.28 -9.30
N VAL A 130 -7.92 -23.36 -10.50
CA VAL A 130 -7.14 -22.24 -11.05
C VAL A 130 -8.03 -21.14 -11.63
N SER A 131 -9.23 -21.46 -12.11
CA SER A 131 -10.16 -20.45 -12.65
C SER A 131 -10.82 -19.57 -11.59
N LYS A 132 -10.76 -19.95 -10.30
CA LYS A 132 -11.33 -19.16 -9.19
C LYS A 132 -10.34 -18.14 -8.59
N ILE A 133 -9.05 -18.21 -8.92
CA ILE A 133 -8.00 -17.30 -8.40
C ILE A 133 -7.80 -16.07 -9.30
N ARG A 134 -8.35 -16.06 -10.52
CA ARG A 134 -8.59 -14.81 -11.25
C ARG A 134 -9.98 -14.29 -10.89
N LYS A 135 -10.06 -13.47 -9.85
CA LYS A 135 -11.16 -12.49 -9.78
C LYS A 135 -10.93 -11.42 -10.87
N PRO A 136 -12.00 -10.83 -11.43
CA PRO A 136 -11.89 -9.70 -12.35
C PRO A 136 -11.17 -8.51 -11.72
#